data_AF-A0AA36DFN4-F1
#
_entry.id   AF-A0AA36DFN4-F1
#
_cell.length_a   1.000
_cell.length_b   1.000
_cell.length_c   1.000
_cell.angle_alpha   90.00
_cell.angle_beta   90.00
_cell.angle_gamma   90.00
#
_symmetry.space_group_name_H-M   'P 1'
#
loop_
_entity.id
_entity.type
_entity.pdbx_description
1 polymer ?
#
loop_
_entity_poly.entity_id
_entity_poly.type
_entity_poly.pdbx_seq_one_letter_code
_entity_poly.pdbx_strand_id
1 'polypeptide(L)'
;MPSLVETLDFYFQLCSLEVTCETMSVMAATLANGGTCLDPGRCIAPNACRDVLSLMYSCGMYDASGQFTFSVGLPAKSGVSGILIVVVPNVMGIALWSPPLDKMGNSCRGVAFPRELVAQFNFHNYDCLLHTEITKFDPRRHDNRKQ
;
A
#
# COMPACT_ATOMS: atom_id res chain seq x y z
N MET A 1 23.28 -24.56 2.34
CA MET A 1 22.33 -23.66 3.03
C MET A 1 23.15 -22.60 3.73
N PRO A 2 22.81 -21.31 3.60
CA PRO A 2 23.45 -20.27 4.39
C PRO A 2 23.27 -20.58 5.89
N SER A 3 24.28 -20.23 6.68
CA SER A 3 24.22 -20.31 8.14
C SER A 3 23.20 -19.30 8.69
N LEU A 4 22.82 -19.48 9.96
CA LEU A 4 21.95 -18.54 10.67
C LEU A 4 22.53 -17.11 10.66
N VAL A 5 23.83 -17.00 10.90
CA VAL A 5 24.53 -15.70 10.96
C VAL A 5 24.49 -15.01 9.60
N GLU A 6 24.83 -15.71 8.52
CA GLU A 6 24.76 -15.17 7.15
C GLU A 6 23.34 -14.74 6.76
N THR A 7 22.32 -15.49 7.22
CA THR A 7 20.91 -15.16 6.95
C THR A 7 20.48 -13.89 7.68
N LEU A 8 20.90 -13.71 8.94
CA LEU A 8 20.63 -12.50 9.70
C LEU A 8 21.38 -11.29 9.14
N ASP A 9 22.63 -11.45 8.75
CA ASP A 9 23.40 -10.39 8.09
C ASP A 9 22.69 -9.93 6.81
N PHE A 10 22.19 -10.87 6.00
CA PHE A 10 21.41 -10.53 4.81
C PHE A 10 20.08 -9.85 5.16
N TYR A 11 19.37 -10.30 6.19
CA TYR A 11 18.14 -9.64 6.67
C TYR A 11 18.40 -8.18 7.07
N PHE A 12 19.47 -7.90 7.81
CA PHE A 12 19.81 -6.52 8.20
C PHE A 12 20.16 -5.65 7.00
N GLN A 13 20.83 -6.21 5.98
CA GLN A 13 21.06 -5.49 4.72
C GLN A 13 19.76 -5.15 4.00
N LEU A 14 18.81 -6.11 3.90
CA LEU A 14 17.50 -5.88 3.29
C LEU A 14 16.70 -4.78 4.01
N CYS A 15 16.76 -4.75 5.34
CA CYS A 15 16.11 -3.71 6.15
C CYS A 15 16.80 -2.34 6.09
N SER A 16 18.03 -2.28 5.58
CA SER A 16 18.84 -1.05 5.47
C SER A 16 18.82 -0.44 4.07
N LEU A 17 18.01 -0.97 3.15
CA LEU A 17 17.85 -0.40 1.81
C LEU A 17 17.20 0.99 1.89
N GLU A 18 17.78 1.93 1.16
CA GLU A 18 17.29 3.31 1.10
C GLU A 18 16.38 3.51 -0.11
N VAL A 19 15.32 4.29 0.11
CA VAL A 19 14.34 4.66 -0.91
C VAL A 19 13.82 6.07 -0.64
N THR A 20 13.25 6.71 -1.66
CA THR A 20 12.45 7.93 -1.51
C THR A 20 10.97 7.59 -1.62
N CYS A 21 10.08 8.51 -1.23
CA CYS A 21 8.64 8.33 -1.47
C CYS A 21 8.34 8.13 -2.96
N GLU A 22 9.07 8.82 -3.84
CA GLU A 22 8.89 8.70 -5.28
C GLU A 22 9.21 7.27 -5.75
N THR A 23 10.40 6.74 -5.43
CA THR A 23 10.78 5.38 -5.87
C THR A 23 9.90 4.31 -5.22
N MET A 24 9.55 4.48 -3.94
CA MET A 24 8.68 3.55 -3.23
C MET A 24 7.23 3.57 -3.76
N SER A 25 6.74 4.73 -4.21
CA SER A 25 5.41 4.81 -4.85
C SER A 25 5.35 4.02 -6.16
N VAL A 26 6.44 4.01 -6.94
CA VAL A 26 6.57 3.19 -8.17
C VAL A 26 6.60 1.70 -7.84
N MET A 27 7.29 1.29 -6.76
CA MET A 27 7.26 -0.09 -6.28
C MET A 27 5.84 -0.51 -5.87
N ALA A 28 5.13 0.33 -5.12
CA ALA A 28 3.73 0.10 -4.76
C ALA A 28 2.82 0.07 -6.00
N ALA A 29 3.05 0.94 -6.99
CA ALA A 29 2.28 0.98 -8.23
C ALA A 29 2.53 -0.26 -9.10
N THR A 30 3.74 -0.82 -9.06
CA THR A 30 4.05 -2.11 -9.69
C THR A 30 3.19 -3.22 -9.10
N LEU A 31 2.98 -3.23 -7.78
CA LEU A 31 2.05 -4.15 -7.13
C LEU A 31 0.60 -3.86 -7.51
N ALA A 32 0.20 -2.59 -7.58
CA ALA A 32 -1.15 -2.19 -8.03
C ALA A 32 -1.44 -2.68 -9.47
N ASN A 33 -0.40 -2.76 -10.30
CA ASN A 33 -0.44 -3.14 -11.71
C ASN A 33 -0.05 -4.61 -11.96
N GLY A 34 -0.32 -5.49 -11.00
CA GLY A 34 -0.16 -6.95 -11.16
C GLY A 34 1.29 -7.40 -11.37
N GLY A 35 2.25 -6.65 -10.85
CA GLY A 35 3.69 -6.94 -10.93
C GLY A 35 4.41 -6.32 -12.14
N THR A 36 3.79 -5.37 -12.85
CA THR A 36 4.36 -4.73 -14.04
C THR A 36 4.63 -3.25 -13.79
N CYS A 37 5.90 -2.84 -13.93
CA CYS A 37 6.33 -1.44 -13.94
C CYS A 37 6.25 -0.85 -15.36
N LEU A 38 6.29 0.47 -15.52
CA LEU A 38 6.35 1.13 -16.83
C LEU A 38 7.65 0.78 -17.60
N ASP A 39 8.76 0.67 -16.88
CA ASP A 39 10.09 0.28 -17.38
C ASP A 39 10.80 -0.41 -16.20
N PRO A 40 11.28 -1.67 -16.31
CA PRO A 40 11.50 -2.52 -17.49
C PRO A 40 10.30 -3.37 -17.94
N GLY A 41 9.08 -3.10 -17.46
CA GLY A 41 7.94 -3.97 -17.68
C GLY A 41 7.74 -4.94 -16.51
N ARG A 42 7.65 -6.24 -16.77
CA ARG A 42 7.27 -7.23 -15.73
C ARG A 42 8.39 -7.46 -14.72
N CYS A 43 8.13 -7.15 -13.45
CA CYS A 43 9.08 -7.32 -12.35
C CYS A 43 8.70 -8.49 -11.43
N ILE A 44 7.40 -8.74 -11.23
CA ILE A 44 6.87 -9.76 -10.31
C ILE A 44 5.82 -10.58 -11.07
N ALA A 45 5.80 -11.90 -10.83
CA ALA A 45 4.78 -12.77 -11.40
C ALA A 45 3.38 -12.42 -10.81
N PRO A 46 2.30 -12.45 -11.61
CA PRO A 46 0.98 -12.04 -11.14
C PRO A 46 0.46 -12.79 -9.91
N ASN A 47 0.75 -14.10 -9.81
CA ASN A 47 0.42 -14.91 -8.64
C ASN A 47 1.15 -14.44 -7.38
N ALA A 48 2.46 -14.20 -7.47
CA ALA A 48 3.24 -13.66 -6.36
C ALA A 48 2.74 -12.27 -5.95
N CYS A 49 2.39 -11.42 -6.91
CA CYS A 49 1.81 -10.11 -6.64
C CYS A 49 0.49 -10.21 -5.85
N ARG A 50 -0.42 -11.10 -6.27
CA ARG A 50 -1.68 -11.37 -5.54
C ARG A 50 -1.41 -11.85 -4.12
N ASP A 51 -0.47 -12.78 -3.94
CA ASP A 51 -0.16 -13.37 -2.64
C ASP A 51 0.44 -12.32 -1.68
N VAL A 52 1.34 -11.47 -2.19
CA VAL A 52 1.89 -10.32 -1.45
C VAL A 52 0.80 -9.34 -1.04
N LEU A 53 -0.10 -8.96 -1.95
CA LEU A 53 -1.21 -8.04 -1.63
C LEU A 53 -2.15 -8.63 -0.59
N SER A 54 -2.41 -9.94 -0.63
CA SER A 54 -3.26 -10.63 0.34
C SER A 54 -2.66 -10.61 1.75
N LEU A 55 -1.34 -10.80 1.86
CA LEU A 55 -0.63 -10.69 3.13
C LEU A 55 -0.55 -9.23 3.60
N MET A 56 -0.20 -8.28 2.74
CA MET A 56 -0.22 -6.85 3.07
C MET A 56 -1.60 -6.40 3.61
N TYR A 57 -2.68 -6.94 3.05
CA TYR A 57 -4.04 -6.63 3.48
C TYR A 57 -4.36 -7.12 4.90
N SER A 58 -3.75 -8.22 5.37
CA SER A 58 -4.11 -8.87 6.63
C SER A 58 -3.06 -8.71 7.75
N CYS A 59 -1.78 -8.54 7.41
CA CYS A 59 -0.68 -8.45 8.38
C CYS A 59 0.29 -7.27 8.12
N GLY A 60 -0.11 -6.31 7.29
CA GLY A 60 0.75 -5.22 6.84
C GLY A 60 1.12 -4.16 7.90
N MET A 61 0.30 -4.03 8.94
CA MET A 61 0.27 -2.85 9.83
C MET A 61 0.51 -3.20 11.30
N TYR A 62 1.31 -4.24 11.57
CA TYR A 62 1.53 -4.79 12.92
C TYR A 62 0.21 -5.18 13.59
N ASP A 63 0.07 -4.94 14.90
CA ASP A 63 -1.15 -5.21 15.68
C ASP A 63 -2.35 -4.36 15.22
N ALA A 64 -2.12 -3.30 14.45
CA ALA A 64 -3.17 -2.47 13.88
C ALA A 64 -3.80 -3.07 12.61
N SER A 65 -3.28 -4.20 12.08
CA SER A 65 -3.69 -4.74 10.78
C SER A 65 -5.20 -4.94 10.67
N GLY A 66 -5.84 -5.64 11.62
CA GLY A 66 -7.28 -5.86 11.56
C GLY A 66 -8.11 -4.56 11.57
N GLN A 67 -7.70 -3.56 12.37
CA GLN A 67 -8.37 -2.26 12.41
C GLN A 67 -8.16 -1.47 11.12
N PHE A 68 -6.96 -1.52 10.56
CA PHE A 68 -6.62 -0.86 9.30
C PHE A 68 -7.38 -1.49 8.13
N THR A 69 -7.44 -2.82 8.07
CA THR A 69 -8.23 -3.56 7.07
C THR A 69 -9.71 -3.19 7.14
N PHE A 70 -10.28 -3.06 8.34
CA PHE A 70 -11.69 -2.72 8.50
C PHE A 70 -12.00 -1.26 8.15
N SER A 71 -11.13 -0.32 8.52
CA SER A 71 -11.39 1.12 8.35
C SER A 71 -10.91 1.69 7.01
N VAL A 72 -9.77 1.20 6.50
CA VAL A 72 -9.14 1.65 5.26
C VAL A 72 -9.38 0.64 4.14
N GLY A 73 -9.31 -0.66 4.42
CA GLY A 73 -9.61 -1.69 3.41
C GLY A 73 -8.71 -1.63 2.19
N LEU A 74 -7.43 -1.30 2.36
CA LEU A 74 -6.41 -1.30 1.31
C LEU A 74 -5.18 -2.09 1.77
N PRO A 75 -4.53 -2.86 0.88
CA PRO A 75 -3.23 -3.46 1.17
C PRO A 75 -2.21 -2.38 1.53
N ALA A 76 -1.54 -2.54 2.67
CA ALA A 76 -0.52 -1.59 3.11
C ALA A 76 0.64 -2.31 3.79
N LYS A 77 1.79 -1.63 3.91
CA LYS A 77 2.89 -2.07 4.75
C LYS A 77 3.56 -0.88 5.41
N SER A 78 3.69 -0.93 6.73
CA SER A 78 4.45 0.06 7.52
C SER A 78 5.87 -0.38 7.82
N GLY A 79 6.76 0.58 8.08
CA GLY A 79 8.12 0.34 8.56
C GLY A 79 8.51 1.30 9.68
N VAL A 80 9.45 0.87 10.52
CA VAL A 80 9.93 1.62 11.70
C VAL A 80 10.58 2.97 11.34
N SER A 81 11.02 3.15 10.09
CA SER A 81 11.49 4.45 9.60
C SER A 81 10.39 5.51 9.46
N GLY A 82 9.13 5.13 9.68
CA GLY A 82 7.95 5.97 9.45
C GLY A 82 7.45 5.95 8.02
N ILE A 83 7.98 5.05 7.18
CA ILE A 83 7.47 4.77 5.83
C ILE A 83 6.19 3.94 5.92
N LEU A 84 5.24 4.21 5.03
CA LEU A 84 4.04 3.43 4.82
C LEU A 84 3.73 3.40 3.33
N ILE A 85 3.60 2.21 2.76
CA ILE A 85 3.06 2.04 1.42
C ILE A 85 1.60 1.63 1.48
N VAL A 86 0.79 2.20 0.60
CA VAL A 86 -0.60 1.79 0.35
C VAL A 86 -0.73 1.45 -1.12
N VAL A 87 -1.36 0.33 -1.40
CA VAL A 87 -1.67 -0.09 -2.76
C VAL A 87 -3.17 0.03 -2.96
N VAL A 88 -3.59 0.74 -4.02
CA VAL A 88 -4.96 0.71 -4.52
C VAL A 88 -4.95 -0.16 -5.77
N PRO A 89 -5.32 -1.45 -5.68
CA PRO A 89 -5.20 -2.37 -6.81
C PRO A 89 -5.91 -1.84 -8.05
N ASN A 90 -5.25 -1.94 -9.20
CA ASN A 90 -5.72 -1.45 -10.51
C ASN A 90 -5.88 0.08 -10.62
N VAL A 91 -5.39 0.87 -9.65
CA VAL A 91 -5.48 2.34 -9.69
C VAL A 91 -4.11 2.98 -9.49
N MET A 92 -3.48 2.79 -8.33
CA MET A 92 -2.23 3.49 -7.99
C MET A 92 -1.49 2.84 -6.82
N GLY A 93 -0.21 3.16 -6.69
CA GLY A 93 0.58 2.94 -5.48
C GLY A 93 0.95 4.26 -4.82
N ILE A 94 0.95 4.28 -3.49
CA ILE A 94 1.24 5.47 -2.68
C ILE A 94 2.33 5.12 -1.68
N ALA A 95 3.29 6.03 -1.51
CA ALA A 95 4.25 5.98 -0.42
C ALA A 95 4.13 7.25 0.44
N LEU A 96 4.06 7.07 1.75
CA LEU A 96 3.97 8.12 2.75
C LEU A 96 5.15 7.97 3.70
N TRP A 97 5.82 9.07 4.02
CA TRP A 97 6.89 9.06 5.00
C TRP A 97 6.70 10.16 6.02
N SER A 98 6.63 9.77 7.29
CA SER A 98 6.58 10.69 8.44
C SER A 98 7.15 9.95 9.65
N PRO A 99 8.35 10.30 10.13
CA PRO A 99 9.07 9.53 11.15
C PRO A 99 8.33 9.27 12.48
N PRO A 100 7.52 10.19 13.04
CA PRO A 100 6.84 9.92 14.31
C PRO A 100 5.85 8.74 14.23
N LEU A 101 6.05 7.77 15.10
CA LEU A 101 5.25 6.55 15.19
C LEU A 101 4.22 6.63 16.33
N ASP A 102 3.11 5.93 16.16
CA ASP A 102 2.12 5.68 17.19
C ASP A 102 2.55 4.53 18.12
N LYS A 103 1.69 4.19 19.09
CA LYS A 103 1.94 3.11 20.05
C LYS A 103 2.00 1.71 19.42
N MET A 104 1.49 1.56 18.20
CA MET A 104 1.48 0.30 17.45
C MET A 104 2.64 0.22 16.45
N GLY A 105 3.54 1.21 16.44
CA GLY A 105 4.72 1.25 15.56
C GLY A 105 4.43 1.74 14.14
N ASN A 106 3.26 2.33 13.89
CA ASN A 106 2.90 2.87 12.58
C ASN A 106 3.07 4.39 12.55
N SER A 107 3.44 4.96 11.40
CA SER A 107 3.54 6.42 11.24
C SER A 107 2.20 7.11 11.55
N CYS A 108 2.19 8.06 12.50
CA CYS A 108 0.97 8.76 12.91
C CYS A 108 0.25 9.44 11.73
N ARG A 109 1.00 10.15 10.89
CA ARG A 109 0.46 10.80 9.67
C ARG A 109 0.23 9.79 8.56
N GLY A 110 1.08 8.76 8.48
CA GLY A 110 0.94 7.68 7.52
C GLY A 110 -0.36 6.91 7.67
N VAL A 111 -0.88 6.71 8.89
CA VAL A 111 -2.18 6.05 9.12
C VAL A 111 -3.37 7.00 9.01
N ALA A 112 -3.19 8.29 9.27
CA ALA A 112 -4.25 9.28 9.15
C ALA A 112 -4.65 9.53 7.69
N PHE A 113 -3.66 9.66 6.80
CA PHE A 113 -3.91 9.98 5.39
C PHE A 113 -4.79 8.94 4.65
N PRO A 114 -4.53 7.61 4.74
CA PRO A 114 -5.35 6.61 4.05
C PRO A 114 -6.80 6.57 4.55
N ARG A 115 -7.05 6.92 5.82
CA ARG A 115 -8.41 7.03 6.36
C ARG A 115 -9.18 8.15 5.67
N GLU A 116 -8.56 9.33 5.54
CA GLU A 116 -9.15 10.46 4.80
C GLU A 116 -9.31 10.14 3.32
N LEU A 117 -8.34 9.43 2.73
CA LEU A 117 -8.40 8.99 1.34
C LEU A 117 -9.66 8.13 1.09
N VAL A 118 -9.92 7.12 1.90
CA VAL A 118 -11.10 6.24 1.68
C VAL A 118 -12.42 6.84 2.17
N ALA A 119 -12.36 7.90 2.99
CA ALA A 119 -13.53 8.71 3.32
C ALA A 119 -13.96 9.58 2.13
N GLN A 120 -12.99 10.08 1.35
CA GLN A 120 -13.27 10.92 0.17
C GLN A 120 -13.53 10.10 -1.10
N PHE A 121 -12.83 8.98 -1.28
CA PHE A 121 -12.85 8.20 -2.52
C PHE A 121 -13.39 6.78 -2.31
N ASN A 122 -14.03 6.21 -3.33
CA ASN A 122 -14.56 4.83 -3.31
C ASN A 122 -13.48 3.75 -3.55
N PHE A 123 -12.37 3.86 -2.84
CA PHE A 123 -11.20 2.96 -2.97
C PHE A 123 -11.18 1.81 -1.99
N HIS A 124 -12.00 1.82 -0.94
CA HIS A 124 -12.06 0.71 0.00
C HIS A 124 -12.38 -0.59 -0.75
N ASN A 125 -11.70 -1.70 -0.43
CA ASN A 125 -11.78 -2.95 -1.19
C ASN A 125 -13.21 -3.53 -1.30
N TYR A 126 -14.11 -3.14 -0.39
CA TYR A 126 -15.52 -3.53 -0.39
C TYR A 126 -16.51 -2.40 -0.78
N ASP A 127 -16.03 -1.23 -1.20
CA ASP A 127 -16.91 -0.19 -1.74
C ASP A 127 -17.49 -0.62 -3.09
N CYS A 128 -18.78 -0.32 -3.31
CA CYS A 128 -19.46 -0.65 -4.56
C CYS A 128 -19.17 0.39 -5.65
N LEU A 129 -18.64 -0.06 -6.80
CA LEU A 129 -18.41 0.80 -7.96
C LEU A 129 -19.69 1.16 -8.73
N LEU A 130 -20.76 0.39 -8.55
CA LEU A 130 -22.05 0.60 -9.22
C LEU A 130 -22.96 1.51 -8.38
N HIS A 131 -23.03 1.23 -7.07
CA HIS A 131 -23.86 1.93 -6.10
C HIS A 131 -22.97 2.67 -5.10
N THR A 132 -22.23 3.65 -5.60
CA THR A 132 -21.38 4.48 -4.74
C THR A 132 -22.28 5.34 -3.85
N GLU A 133 -21.95 5.40 -2.56
CA GLU A 133 -22.57 6.39 -1.67
C GLU A 133 -22.42 7.79 -2.29
N ILE A 134 -23.48 8.59 -2.26
CA ILE A 134 -23.54 9.91 -2.93
C ILE A 134 -22.39 10.84 -2.47
N THR A 135 -21.81 10.57 -1.31
CA THR A 135 -20.75 11.34 -0.67
C THR A 135 -19.34 11.05 -1.19
N LYS A 136 -19.05 9.83 -1.71
CA LYS A 136 -17.70 9.46 -2.14
C LYS A 136 -17.49 9.73 -3.62
N PHE A 137 -16.33 10.27 -3.96
CA PHE A 137 -15.93 10.56 -5.34
C PHE A 137 -15.25 9.35 -5.99
N ASP A 138 -15.60 9.06 -7.24
CA ASP A 138 -14.93 8.04 -8.05
C ASP A 138 -14.08 8.69 -9.15
N PRO A 139 -12.74 8.73 -9.00
CA PRO A 139 -11.85 9.39 -9.95
C PRO A 139 -11.69 8.61 -11.25
N ARG A 140 -12.19 7.37 -11.33
CA ARG A 140 -12.15 6.54 -12.54
C ARG A 140 -13.28 6.89 -13.51
N ARG A 141 -14.33 7.58 -13.03
CA ARG A 141 -15.44 8.00 -13.87
C ARG A 141 -15.05 9.28 -14.61
N HIS A 142 -15.05 9.24 -15.94
CA HIS A 142 -15.06 10.45 -16.74
C HIS A 142 -16.43 11.14 -16.58
N ASP A 143 -16.44 12.40 -16.16
CA ASP A 143 -17.69 13.17 -16.07
C ASP A 143 -18.17 13.45 -17.50
N ASN A 144 -19.10 12.65 -18.01
CA ASN A 144 -19.74 12.84 -19.31
C ASN A 144 -20.62 14.13 -19.37
N ARG A 145 -20.55 15.01 -18.37
CA ARG A 145 -21.31 16.27 -18.29
C ARG A 145 -20.64 17.47 -18.98
N LYS A 146 -19.56 17.26 -19.74
CA LYS A 146 -18.90 18.27 -20.56
C LYS A 146 -18.90 17.96 -22.07
N GLN A 147 -19.97 17.35 -22.58
CA GLN A 147 -20.32 17.34 -24.01
C GLN A 147 -21.70 17.96 -24.21
#